data_AF-A0A3D1GFG5-F1
#
_entry.id   AF-A0A3D1GFG5-F1
#
_cell.length_a   1.000
_cell.length_b   1.000
_cell.length_c   1.000
_cell.angle_alpha   90.00
_cell.angle_beta   90.00
_cell.angle_gamma   90.00
#
_symmetry.space_group_name_H-M   'P 1'
#
loop_
_entity.id
_entity.type
_entity.pdbx_description
1 polymer ?
#
loop_
_entity_poly.entity_id
_entity_poly.type
_entity_poly.pdbx_seq_one_letter_code
_entity_poly.pdbx_strand_id
1 'polypeptide(L)'
;AQDKVVEVAERIIHKYVARRQRLPFRREGYTQKVKIGGQSVYLRTGEYENGQLGEIFIDMHREGAAFRSLLNCFAISISLGLQHGVPLEEFVDAFVFTKFEPSGMVAGNPHVKMSTSVIDYIFRELAVSYLGREDLAHVPVDEIHIRQLKPTEESQAEAAAPAPVEAKAPVAPKVEVTETAEAAAPKSAKAESSSYETDYDKAKQLGYSGDSCPECGSMTMVRNGTCLKCITCGSTTGCS
;
A
#
# COMPACT_ATOMS: atom_id res chain seq x y z
N ALA A 1 18.00 -44.36 27.49
CA ALA A 1 18.15 -43.00 28.05
C ALA A 1 17.89 -41.94 26.98
N GLN A 2 18.46 -42.11 25.79
CA GLN A 2 18.19 -41.27 24.61
C GLN A 2 16.70 -41.28 24.20
N ASP A 3 16.02 -42.42 24.22
CA ASP A 3 14.59 -42.49 23.84
C ASP A 3 13.68 -41.66 24.78
N LYS A 4 13.96 -41.67 26.09
CA LYS A 4 13.23 -40.85 27.06
C LYS A 4 13.51 -39.35 26.89
N VAL A 5 14.68 -38.98 26.38
CA VAL A 5 15.02 -37.58 26.07
C VAL A 5 14.29 -37.13 24.82
N VAL A 6 14.20 -37.98 23.80
CA VAL A 6 13.43 -37.72 22.57
C VAL A 6 11.94 -37.56 22.90
N GLU A 7 11.36 -38.49 23.66
CA GLU A 7 9.94 -38.45 24.02
C GLU A 7 9.58 -37.24 24.90
N VAL A 8 10.49 -36.83 25.79
CA VAL A 8 10.33 -35.60 26.60
C VAL A 8 10.50 -34.35 25.72
N ALA A 9 11.45 -34.34 24.78
CA ALA A 9 11.63 -33.23 23.85
C ALA A 9 10.41 -33.06 22.93
N GLU A 10 9.90 -34.13 22.33
CA GLU A 10 8.67 -34.13 21.53
C GLU A 10 7.49 -33.58 22.33
N ARG A 11 7.32 -34.01 23.58
CA ARG A 11 6.21 -33.55 24.44
C ARG A 11 6.36 -32.08 24.84
N ILE A 12 7.58 -31.59 25.01
CA ILE A 12 7.87 -30.17 25.27
C ILE A 12 7.61 -29.32 24.02
N ILE A 13 8.05 -29.79 22.85
CA ILE A 13 7.81 -29.14 21.55
C ILE A 13 6.30 -29.06 21.29
N HIS A 14 5.56 -30.16 21.42
CA HIS A 14 4.10 -30.18 21.26
C HIS A 14 3.38 -29.24 22.23
N LYS A 15 3.86 -29.10 23.47
CA LYS A 15 3.26 -28.21 24.46
C LYS A 15 3.55 -26.73 24.19
N TYR A 16 4.68 -26.42 23.54
CA TYR A 16 5.05 -25.07 23.11
C TYR A 16 4.24 -24.65 21.87
N VAL A 17 4.11 -25.54 20.88
CA VAL A 17 3.26 -25.35 19.68
C VAL A 17 1.78 -25.17 20.06
N ALA A 18 1.32 -25.83 21.13
CA ALA A 18 -0.07 -25.70 21.57
C ALA A 18 -0.42 -24.33 22.20
N ARG A 19 0.56 -23.53 22.65
CA ARG A 19 0.30 -22.25 23.33
C ARG A 19 0.60 -21.08 22.42
N ARG A 20 -0.44 -20.30 22.09
CA ARG A 20 -0.33 -19.05 21.33
C ARG A 20 0.69 -18.11 22.00
N GLN A 21 1.77 -17.80 21.29
CA GLN A 21 2.73 -16.79 21.69
C GLN A 21 2.22 -15.42 21.25
N ARG A 22 1.72 -14.63 22.21
CA ARG A 22 1.20 -13.29 21.92
C ARG A 22 2.35 -12.34 21.58
N LEU A 23 2.13 -11.47 20.61
CA LEU A 23 3.06 -10.40 20.28
C LEU A 23 2.99 -9.26 21.32
N PRO A 24 4.10 -8.52 21.50
CA PRO A 24 4.12 -7.31 22.32
C PRO A 24 3.25 -6.20 21.69
N PHE A 25 2.79 -5.26 22.53
CA PHE A 25 1.96 -4.13 22.09
C PHE A 25 2.69 -3.17 21.14
N ARG A 26 4.00 -3.04 21.30
CA ARG A 26 4.90 -2.33 20.40
C ARG A 26 5.84 -3.36 19.81
N ARG A 27 5.94 -3.38 18.49
CA ARG A 27 6.71 -4.38 17.73
C ARG A 27 7.40 -3.70 16.56
N GLU A 28 8.48 -4.30 16.13
CA GLU A 28 9.19 -3.91 14.92
C GLU A 28 8.61 -4.67 13.72
N GLY A 29 9.03 -4.24 12.53
CA GLY A 29 8.55 -4.77 11.26
C GLY A 29 8.71 -3.73 10.16
N TYR A 30 8.60 -4.17 8.92
CA TYR A 30 8.71 -3.30 7.76
C TYR A 30 7.37 -3.15 7.06
N THR A 31 7.26 -2.08 6.27
CA THR A 31 6.14 -1.86 5.36
C THR A 31 6.67 -1.70 3.96
N GLN A 32 6.24 -2.59 3.07
CA GLN A 32 6.65 -2.61 1.68
C GLN A 32 5.46 -2.28 0.79
N LYS A 33 5.59 -1.22 0.00
CA LYS A 33 4.65 -0.89 -1.07
C LYS A 33 5.14 -1.49 -2.38
N VAL A 34 4.23 -2.14 -3.08
CA VAL A 34 4.53 -2.87 -4.31
C VAL A 34 3.42 -2.61 -5.31
N LYS A 35 3.75 -2.61 -6.60
CA LYS A 35 2.75 -2.64 -7.67
C LYS A 35 2.86 -3.96 -8.41
N ILE A 36 1.78 -4.76 -8.42
CA ILE A 36 1.68 -6.05 -9.10
C ILE A 36 0.61 -5.90 -10.18
N GLY A 37 0.97 -6.08 -11.45
CA GLY A 37 -0.02 -5.98 -12.55
C GLY A 37 -0.74 -4.62 -12.59
N GLY A 38 -0.11 -3.55 -12.09
CA GLY A 38 -0.71 -2.21 -11.99
C GLY A 38 -1.51 -1.93 -10.70
N GLN A 39 -1.81 -2.94 -9.88
CA GLN A 39 -2.48 -2.77 -8.58
C GLN A 39 -1.47 -2.59 -7.46
N SER A 40 -1.75 -1.66 -6.53
CA SER A 40 -0.86 -1.37 -5.41
C SER A 40 -1.19 -2.24 -4.20
N VAL A 41 -0.18 -2.97 -3.72
CA VAL A 41 -0.22 -3.84 -2.55
C VAL A 41 0.70 -3.26 -1.48
N TYR A 42 0.25 -3.28 -0.24
CA TYR A 42 1.02 -2.92 0.94
C TYR A 42 1.13 -4.16 1.80
N LEU A 43 2.36 -4.65 1.94
CA LEU A 43 2.71 -5.71 2.87
C LEU A 43 3.27 -5.06 4.14
N ARG A 44 2.75 -5.42 5.31
CA ARG A 44 3.33 -5.01 6.59
C ARG A 44 3.61 -6.24 7.42
N THR A 45 4.77 -6.31 8.04
CA THR A 45 5.14 -7.39 8.93
C THR A 45 5.11 -6.93 10.38
N GLY A 46 4.85 -7.87 11.29
CA GLY A 46 5.03 -7.70 12.72
C GLY A 46 5.98 -8.77 13.22
N GLU A 47 7.09 -8.34 13.81
CA GLU A 47 8.15 -9.21 14.31
C GLU A 47 8.10 -9.33 15.82
N TYR A 48 8.60 -10.45 16.32
CA TYR A 48 8.93 -10.65 17.73
C TYR A 48 10.28 -9.99 18.05
N GLU A 49 10.58 -9.84 19.34
CA GLU A 49 11.84 -9.24 19.82
C GLU A 49 13.10 -10.03 19.39
N ASN A 50 12.94 -11.29 18.98
CA ASN A 50 14.01 -12.13 18.45
C ASN A 50 14.18 -12.03 16.91
N GLY A 51 13.43 -11.16 16.24
CA GLY A 51 13.44 -11.02 14.76
C GLY A 51 12.62 -12.07 14.02
N GLN A 52 11.93 -12.97 14.73
CA GLN A 52 11.03 -13.94 14.10
C GLN A 52 9.75 -13.25 13.63
N LEU A 53 9.27 -13.61 12.43
CA LEU A 53 8.00 -13.13 11.92
C LEU A 53 6.83 -13.68 12.74
N GLY A 54 5.99 -12.78 13.27
CA GLY A 54 4.83 -13.14 14.08
C GLY A 54 3.48 -12.89 13.40
N GLU A 55 3.39 -11.88 12.53
CA GLU A 55 2.16 -11.58 11.80
C GLU A 55 2.43 -10.81 10.52
N ILE A 56 1.46 -10.90 9.60
CA ILE A 56 1.46 -10.20 8.32
C ILE A 56 0.14 -9.47 8.12
N PHE A 57 0.22 -8.32 7.46
CA PHE A 57 -0.93 -7.54 7.03
C PHE A 57 -0.82 -7.26 5.55
N ILE A 58 -1.96 -7.38 4.87
CA ILE A 58 -2.06 -7.21 3.42
C ILE A 58 -3.16 -6.19 3.18
N ASP A 59 -2.78 -5.04 2.63
CA ASP A 59 -3.73 -4.02 2.17
C ASP A 59 -3.58 -3.78 0.68
N MET A 60 -4.70 -3.65 -0.01
CA MET A 60 -4.73 -3.38 -1.44
C MET A 60 -5.70 -2.24 -1.74
N HIS A 61 -5.36 -1.45 -2.76
CA HIS A 61 -6.13 -0.28 -3.16
C HIS A 61 -6.83 -0.53 -4.50
N ARG A 62 -8.12 -0.18 -4.61
CA ARG A 62 -9.00 -0.36 -5.78
C ARG A 62 -9.38 -1.82 -6.11
N GLU A 63 -9.64 -2.62 -5.08
CA GLU A 63 -10.21 -3.96 -5.25
C GLU A 63 -11.58 -4.05 -4.60
N GLY A 64 -12.41 -4.97 -5.08
CA GLY A 64 -13.74 -5.20 -4.54
C GLY A 64 -13.71 -5.49 -3.04
N ALA A 65 -14.74 -5.05 -2.32
CA ALA A 65 -14.83 -5.23 -0.86
C ALA A 65 -14.70 -6.69 -0.42
N ALA A 66 -15.18 -7.63 -1.24
CA ALA A 66 -15.08 -9.06 -0.99
C ALA A 66 -13.62 -9.56 -1.00
N PHE A 67 -12.83 -9.15 -1.98
CA PHE A 67 -11.44 -9.57 -2.11
C PHE A 67 -10.56 -8.98 -1.00
N ARG A 68 -10.75 -7.69 -0.68
CA ARG A 68 -10.07 -7.04 0.45
C ARG A 68 -10.36 -7.76 1.78
N SER A 69 -11.62 -8.14 2.00
CA SER A 69 -12.02 -8.83 3.22
C SER A 69 -11.45 -10.25 3.27
N LEU A 70 -11.42 -10.96 2.14
CA LEU A 70 -10.83 -12.29 2.05
C LEU A 70 -9.33 -12.27 2.34
N LEU A 71 -8.59 -11.32 1.76
CA LEU A 71 -7.15 -11.16 2.03
C LEU A 71 -6.88 -10.78 3.48
N ASN A 72 -7.72 -9.95 4.09
CA ASN A 72 -7.59 -9.64 5.51
C ASN A 72 -7.84 -10.88 6.39
N CYS A 73 -8.88 -11.69 6.09
CA CYS A 73 -9.11 -12.95 6.78
C CYS A 73 -7.94 -13.92 6.60
N PHE A 74 -7.39 -14.01 5.38
CA PHE A 74 -6.21 -14.82 5.08
C PHE A 74 -4.99 -14.38 5.89
N ALA A 75 -4.70 -13.07 5.92
CA ALA A 75 -3.59 -12.51 6.69
C ALA A 75 -3.74 -12.82 8.20
N ILE A 76 -4.96 -12.73 8.74
CA ILE A 76 -5.26 -13.10 10.13
C ILE A 76 -5.02 -14.60 10.36
N SER A 77 -5.45 -15.48 9.45
CA SER A 77 -5.24 -16.92 9.56
C SER A 77 -3.76 -17.29 9.58
N ILE A 78 -2.95 -16.70 8.70
CA ILE A 78 -1.49 -16.94 8.66
C ILE A 78 -0.83 -16.41 9.92
N SER A 79 -1.17 -15.19 10.34
CA SER A 79 -0.67 -14.58 11.57
C SER A 79 -0.99 -15.43 12.80
N LEU A 80 -2.20 -16.00 12.86
CA LEU A 80 -2.56 -16.92 13.93
C LEU A 80 -1.71 -18.19 13.87
N GLY A 81 -1.51 -18.77 12.68
CA GLY A 81 -0.65 -19.93 12.49
C GLY A 81 0.79 -19.72 12.97
N LEU A 82 1.40 -18.59 12.59
CA LEU A 82 2.74 -18.20 13.05
C LEU A 82 2.81 -18.06 14.58
N GLN A 83 1.79 -17.44 15.19
CA GLN A 83 1.69 -17.30 16.65
C GLN A 83 1.50 -18.62 17.39
N HIS A 84 1.02 -19.66 16.71
CA HIS A 84 0.91 -21.02 17.21
C HIS A 84 2.15 -21.88 16.90
N GLY A 85 3.23 -21.27 16.41
CA GLY A 85 4.49 -21.95 16.16
C GLY A 85 4.51 -22.77 14.88
N VAL A 86 3.61 -22.52 13.93
CA VAL A 86 3.76 -23.06 12.57
C VAL A 86 4.96 -22.37 11.91
N PRO A 87 5.96 -23.12 11.43
CA PRO A 87 7.13 -22.56 10.79
C PRO A 87 6.77 -21.84 9.48
N LEU A 88 7.50 -20.76 9.16
CA LEU A 88 7.25 -19.97 7.96
C LEU A 88 7.53 -20.79 6.69
N GLU A 89 8.49 -21.72 6.72
CA GLU A 89 8.83 -22.58 5.59
C GLU A 89 7.60 -23.34 5.05
N GLU A 90 6.78 -23.90 5.94
CA GLU A 90 5.59 -24.67 5.56
C GLU A 90 4.56 -23.81 4.83
N PHE A 91 4.40 -22.55 5.22
CA PHE A 91 3.52 -21.63 4.52
C PHE A 91 4.08 -21.23 3.16
N VAL A 92 5.39 -20.99 3.07
CA VAL A 92 6.05 -20.69 1.80
C VAL A 92 5.84 -21.84 0.82
N ASP A 93 6.15 -23.06 1.23
CA ASP A 93 6.04 -24.24 0.37
C ASP A 93 4.58 -24.52 -0.06
N ALA A 94 3.60 -24.19 0.79
CA ALA A 94 2.18 -24.35 0.48
C ALA A 94 1.61 -23.30 -0.50
N PHE A 95 2.10 -22.06 -0.46
CA PHE A 95 1.47 -20.93 -1.15
C PHE A 95 2.26 -20.35 -2.33
N VAL A 96 3.53 -20.70 -2.48
CA VAL A 96 4.32 -20.32 -3.65
C VAL A 96 3.74 -20.97 -4.92
N PHE A 97 3.86 -20.28 -6.05
CA PHE A 97 3.31 -20.63 -7.36
C PHE A 97 1.78 -20.69 -7.46
N THR A 98 1.07 -20.22 -6.43
CA THR A 98 -0.37 -20.00 -6.54
C THR A 98 -0.67 -18.95 -7.61
N LYS A 99 -1.69 -19.22 -8.43
CA LYS A 99 -2.05 -18.38 -9.58
C LYS A 99 -3.44 -17.78 -9.39
N PHE A 100 -3.51 -16.46 -9.34
CA PHE A 100 -4.75 -15.69 -9.37
C PHE A 100 -4.43 -14.23 -9.69
N GLU A 101 -5.43 -13.48 -10.14
CA GLU A 101 -5.30 -12.05 -10.43
C GLU A 101 -5.35 -11.21 -9.14
N PRO A 102 -4.51 -10.17 -8.98
CA PRO A 102 -3.53 -9.66 -9.95
C PRO A 102 -2.25 -10.48 -10.05
N SER A 103 -1.79 -10.63 -11.29
CA SER A 103 -0.51 -11.25 -11.64
C SER A 103 0.25 -10.35 -12.62
N GLY A 104 1.56 -10.59 -12.74
CA GLY A 104 2.39 -9.92 -13.72
C GLY A 104 3.62 -9.25 -13.10
N MET A 105 4.02 -8.12 -13.69
CA MET A 105 5.25 -7.44 -13.31
C MET A 105 5.11 -6.75 -11.96
N VAL A 106 6.14 -6.94 -11.13
CA VAL A 106 6.25 -6.43 -9.77
C VAL A 106 7.22 -5.27 -9.78
N ALA A 107 6.75 -4.10 -9.36
CA ALA A 107 7.56 -2.91 -9.19
C ALA A 107 7.60 -2.49 -7.72
N GLY A 108 8.78 -2.13 -7.22
CA GLY A 108 8.99 -1.68 -5.84
C GLY A 108 9.68 -2.70 -4.94
N ASN A 109 9.89 -3.93 -5.41
CA ASN A 109 10.71 -4.94 -4.71
C ASN A 109 12.03 -5.18 -5.48
N PRO A 110 13.20 -5.24 -4.82
CA PRO A 110 14.47 -5.51 -5.47
C PRO A 110 14.70 -6.99 -5.86
N HIS A 111 14.12 -7.96 -5.13
CA HIS A 111 14.32 -9.41 -5.30
C HIS A 111 13.33 -10.05 -6.29
N VAL A 112 12.04 -9.73 -6.17
CA VAL A 112 10.97 -10.35 -6.96
C VAL A 112 10.44 -9.36 -8.00
N LYS A 113 10.71 -9.63 -9.28
CA LYS A 113 10.30 -8.77 -10.42
C LYS A 113 9.03 -9.22 -11.14
N MET A 114 8.64 -10.48 -11.00
CA MET A 114 7.45 -11.06 -11.61
C MET A 114 6.77 -11.96 -10.58
N SER A 115 5.45 -11.94 -10.52
CA SER A 115 4.68 -12.85 -9.68
C SER A 115 3.45 -13.40 -10.39
N THR A 116 3.05 -14.61 -10.02
CA THR A 116 1.85 -15.25 -10.56
C THR A 116 0.59 -14.92 -9.76
N SER A 117 0.76 -14.35 -8.57
CA SER A 117 -0.31 -13.80 -7.75
C SER A 117 0.24 -12.86 -6.66
N VAL A 118 -0.66 -12.24 -5.90
CA VAL A 118 -0.30 -11.43 -4.71
C VAL A 118 0.26 -12.31 -3.60
N ILE A 119 -0.35 -13.46 -3.35
CA ILE A 119 0.07 -14.39 -2.29
C ILE A 119 1.42 -15.02 -2.65
N ASP A 120 1.60 -15.44 -3.90
CA ASP A 120 2.89 -15.93 -4.41
C ASP A 120 4.00 -14.89 -4.20
N TYR A 121 3.74 -13.62 -4.54
CA TYR A 121 4.68 -12.54 -4.27
C TYR A 121 5.01 -12.39 -2.77
N ILE A 122 3.99 -12.37 -1.90
CA ILE A 122 4.19 -12.17 -0.46
C ILE A 122 5.04 -13.29 0.13
N PHE A 123 4.72 -14.55 -0.13
CA PHE A 123 5.48 -15.65 0.44
C PHE A 123 6.89 -15.78 -0.13
N ARG A 124 7.10 -15.43 -1.40
CA ARG A 124 8.47 -15.32 -1.93
C ARG A 124 9.26 -14.22 -1.22
N GLU A 125 8.66 -13.05 -1.00
CA GLU A 125 9.35 -11.96 -0.31
C GLU A 125 9.67 -12.29 1.15
N LEU A 126 8.73 -12.94 1.85
CA LEU A 126 8.96 -13.41 3.21
C LEU A 126 10.05 -14.50 3.24
N ALA A 127 10.07 -15.40 2.26
CA ALA A 127 11.10 -16.42 2.16
C ALA A 127 12.49 -15.82 1.92
N VAL A 128 12.60 -14.81 1.06
CA VAL A 128 13.87 -14.12 0.83
C VAL A 128 14.30 -13.33 2.06
N SER A 129 13.38 -12.58 2.67
CA SER A 129 13.69 -11.67 3.79
C SER A 129 14.01 -12.39 5.10
N TYR A 130 13.27 -13.45 5.45
CA TYR A 130 13.40 -14.12 6.74
C TYR A 130 14.12 -15.46 6.66
N LEU A 131 14.00 -16.21 5.55
CA LEU A 131 14.62 -17.53 5.42
C LEU A 131 15.90 -17.51 4.59
N GLY A 132 16.21 -16.41 3.89
CA GLY A 132 17.34 -16.34 2.97
C GLY A 132 17.24 -17.31 1.79
N ARG A 133 16.02 -17.72 1.42
CA ARG A 133 15.77 -18.62 0.28
C ARG A 133 15.88 -17.87 -1.05
N GLU A 134 17.11 -17.74 -1.54
CA GLU A 134 17.43 -17.06 -2.80
C GLU A 134 16.98 -17.82 -4.06
N ASP A 135 16.66 -19.12 -3.93
CA ASP A 135 16.13 -19.96 -5.01
C ASP A 135 14.78 -19.47 -5.55
N LEU A 136 14.00 -18.78 -4.70
CA LEU A 136 12.72 -18.17 -5.06
C LEU A 136 12.84 -16.74 -5.61
N ALA A 137 14.01 -16.12 -5.46
CA ALA A 137 14.30 -14.79 -5.96
C ALA A 137 14.61 -14.86 -7.47
N HIS A 138 14.01 -13.95 -8.24
CA HIS A 138 14.35 -13.83 -9.67
C HIS A 138 15.64 -13.04 -9.89
N VAL A 139 16.05 -12.25 -8.90
CA VAL A 139 17.32 -11.51 -8.90
C VAL A 139 18.11 -11.94 -7.66
N PRO A 140 19.29 -12.55 -7.84
CA PRO A 140 20.15 -12.90 -6.72
C PRO A 140 20.65 -11.64 -6.00
N VAL A 141 20.91 -11.75 -4.69
CA VAL A 141 21.25 -10.62 -3.81
C VAL A 141 22.53 -9.90 -4.25
N ASP A 142 23.46 -10.65 -4.86
CA ASP A 142 24.73 -10.13 -5.39
C ASP A 142 24.52 -9.09 -6.51
N GLU A 143 23.50 -9.25 -7.36
CA GLU A 143 23.22 -8.30 -8.44
C GLU A 143 22.54 -7.01 -7.95
N ILE A 144 21.87 -7.05 -6.80
CA ILE A 144 21.18 -5.89 -6.22
C ILE A 144 22.21 -4.86 -5.74
N HIS A 145 23.29 -5.33 -5.12
CA HIS A 145 24.39 -4.49 -4.65
C HIS A 145 25.23 -3.93 -5.82
N ILE A 146 25.42 -4.72 -6.89
CA ILE A 146 26.18 -4.27 -8.07
C ILE A 146 25.44 -3.15 -8.82
N ARG A 147 24.10 -3.17 -8.88
CA ARG A 147 23.32 -2.09 -9.51
C ARG A 147 23.43 -0.75 -8.80
N GLN A 148 23.70 -0.73 -7.49
CA GLN A 148 23.89 0.52 -6.74
C GLN A 148 25.29 1.15 -6.96
N LEU A 149 26.24 0.43 -7.56
CA LEU A 149 27.65 0.85 -7.69
C LEU A 149 28.08 1.30 -9.09
N LYS A 150 27.18 1.38 -10.08
CA LYS A 150 27.51 1.96 -11.40
C LYS A 150 26.47 3.01 -11.83
N PRO A 151 26.80 4.31 -11.77
CA PRO A 151 26.20 5.27 -12.68
C PRO A 151 26.87 5.05 -14.05
N THR A 152 26.33 4.16 -14.87
CA THR A 152 26.70 4.12 -16.30
C THR A 152 25.91 5.20 -17.02
N GLU A 153 26.64 6.20 -17.52
CA GLU A 153 26.21 7.45 -18.15
C GLU A 153 25.53 7.29 -19.52
N GLU A 154 24.83 6.19 -19.80
CA GLU A 154 24.27 5.92 -21.13
C GLU A 154 22.80 5.50 -21.06
N SER A 155 21.92 6.43 -20.64
CA SER A 155 20.47 6.36 -20.88
C SER A 155 19.79 7.71 -20.66
N GLN A 156 20.34 8.81 -21.20
CA GLN A 156 19.60 10.06 -21.40
C GLN A 156 20.06 10.75 -22.69
N ALA A 157 19.62 10.21 -23.83
CA ALA A 157 19.60 10.92 -25.10
C ALA A 157 18.15 10.96 -25.57
N GLU A 158 17.37 11.89 -25.01
CA GLU A 158 16.22 12.57 -25.63
C GLU A 158 15.48 13.42 -24.57
N ALA A 159 15.93 14.66 -24.40
CA ALA A 159 15.11 15.80 -23.99
C ALA A 159 15.96 17.07 -24.10
N ALA A 160 15.94 17.69 -25.27
CA ALA A 160 16.55 19.00 -25.49
C ALA A 160 15.75 20.09 -24.74
N ALA A 161 16.39 20.73 -23.77
CA ALA A 161 16.00 22.03 -23.24
C ALA A 161 17.28 22.89 -23.03
N PRO A 162 17.35 24.13 -23.53
CA PRO A 162 18.58 24.91 -23.51
C PRO A 162 18.86 25.59 -22.16
N ALA A 163 20.15 25.80 -21.92
CA ALA A 163 20.81 26.28 -20.71
C ALA A 163 20.61 27.79 -20.41
N PRO A 164 20.99 28.27 -19.20
CA PRO A 164 20.56 29.55 -18.62
C PRO A 164 21.49 30.72 -18.95
N VAL A 165 20.97 31.95 -18.84
CA VAL A 165 21.74 33.21 -18.92
C VAL A 165 21.55 34.02 -17.63
N GLU A 166 22.66 34.57 -17.15
CA GLU A 166 22.87 35.18 -15.84
C GLU A 166 22.13 36.50 -15.57
N ALA A 167 22.02 36.79 -14.26
CA ALA A 167 21.31 37.90 -13.64
C ALA A 167 21.98 39.28 -13.80
N LYS A 168 21.15 40.33 -13.83
CA LYS A 168 21.43 41.66 -13.28
C LYS A 168 20.14 42.35 -12.83
N ALA A 169 20.18 42.91 -11.62
CA ALA A 169 19.10 43.61 -10.91
C ALA A 169 18.72 44.95 -11.55
N PRO A 170 17.55 45.52 -11.17
CA PRO A 170 17.60 46.84 -10.53
C PRO A 170 16.59 47.08 -9.38
N VAL A 171 17.13 47.65 -8.30
CA VAL A 171 16.74 48.85 -7.51
C VAL A 171 15.25 49.25 -7.40
N ALA A 172 14.81 49.37 -6.15
CA ALA A 172 13.52 49.88 -5.66
C ALA A 172 13.36 51.42 -5.74
N PRO A 173 12.13 51.93 -5.52
CA PRO A 173 11.97 53.04 -4.60
C PRO A 173 10.91 52.79 -3.51
N LYS A 174 11.03 53.62 -2.48
CA LYS A 174 10.57 53.55 -1.09
C LYS A 174 9.35 54.45 -0.88
N VAL A 175 8.32 54.00 -0.15
CA VAL A 175 7.29 54.86 0.51
C VAL A 175 6.80 54.10 1.76
N GLU A 176 7.39 54.39 2.92
CA GLU A 176 6.85 55.15 4.08
C GLU A 176 5.88 54.36 4.99
N VAL A 177 6.31 54.25 6.24
CA VAL A 177 5.66 53.59 7.38
C VAL A 177 5.05 54.68 8.25
N THR A 178 3.85 54.46 8.77
CA THR A 178 3.42 55.06 10.05
C THR A 178 2.93 53.97 11.00
N GLU A 179 3.56 53.97 12.17
CA GLU A 179 3.28 53.13 13.33
C GLU A 179 1.92 53.47 13.95
N THR A 180 1.28 52.48 14.56
CA THR A 180 1.01 52.54 16.00
C THR A 180 0.85 51.11 16.54
N ALA A 181 1.57 50.85 17.62
CA ALA A 181 1.49 49.65 18.42
C ALA A 181 0.24 49.68 19.32
N GLU A 182 -0.37 48.53 19.61
CA GLU A 182 -0.63 48.12 21.00
C GLU A 182 -1.01 46.63 21.13
N ALA A 183 -0.62 46.05 22.26
CA ALA A 183 -0.62 44.63 22.57
C ALA A 183 -1.98 44.11 23.10
N ALA A 184 -2.29 42.82 22.86
CA ALA A 184 -3.00 41.95 23.82
C ALA A 184 -3.06 40.47 23.36
N ALA A 185 -3.06 39.58 24.35
CA ALA A 185 -2.84 38.13 24.35
C ALA A 185 -4.00 37.26 23.74
N PRO A 186 -3.86 35.91 23.68
CA PRO A 186 -4.45 35.03 22.65
C PRO A 186 -5.86 34.52 23.01
N LYS A 187 -6.66 34.19 21.99
CA LYS A 187 -7.91 33.41 22.14
C LYS A 187 -8.07 32.33 21.07
N SER A 188 -8.00 31.09 21.57
CA SER A 188 -8.86 29.94 21.29
C SER A 188 -9.11 29.50 19.85
N ALA A 189 -8.51 28.36 19.51
CA ALA A 189 -8.91 27.50 18.41
C ALA A 189 -10.37 27.04 18.58
N LYS A 190 -11.15 27.18 17.50
CA LYS A 190 -12.47 26.58 17.33
C LYS A 190 -12.42 25.63 16.13
N ALA A 191 -12.96 24.44 16.35
CA ALA A 191 -12.95 23.29 15.45
C ALA A 191 -13.48 23.59 14.04
N GLU A 192 -12.78 23.09 13.03
CA GLU A 192 -13.23 23.06 11.64
C GLU A 192 -14.24 21.93 11.43
N SER A 193 -15.51 22.31 11.34
CA SER A 193 -16.55 21.57 10.62
C SER A 193 -16.81 22.29 9.30
N SER A 194 -17.09 21.51 8.25
CA SER A 194 -17.70 21.91 6.95
C SER A 194 -16.78 22.19 5.74
N SER A 195 -16.18 21.13 5.20
CA SER A 195 -15.81 21.10 3.76
C SER A 195 -16.89 20.46 2.88
N TYR A 196 -17.86 19.74 3.45
CA TYR A 196 -18.91 19.02 2.70
C TYR A 196 -20.11 19.88 2.30
N GLU A 197 -20.39 20.99 3.00
CA GLU A 197 -21.52 21.88 2.67
C GLU A 197 -21.27 22.64 1.36
N THR A 198 -20.03 23.06 1.09
CA THR A 198 -19.72 23.89 -0.09
C THR A 198 -19.80 23.12 -1.41
N ASP A 199 -19.54 21.81 -1.42
CA ASP A 199 -19.61 21.00 -2.65
C ASP A 199 -21.04 20.49 -2.92
N TYR A 200 -21.84 20.26 -1.89
CA TYR A 200 -23.25 19.93 -2.04
C TYR A 200 -24.06 21.11 -2.61
N ASP A 201 -23.78 22.33 -2.14
CA ASP A 201 -24.43 23.54 -2.63
C ASP A 201 -24.09 23.84 -4.10
N LYS A 202 -22.83 23.61 -4.51
CA LYS A 202 -22.41 23.70 -5.92
C LYS A 202 -23.13 22.66 -6.78
N ALA A 203 -23.26 21.42 -6.29
CA ALA A 203 -23.95 20.36 -7.04
C ALA A 203 -25.44 20.68 -7.25
N LYS A 204 -26.09 21.29 -6.24
CA LYS A 204 -27.48 21.74 -6.32
C LYS A 204 -27.65 22.91 -7.29
N GLN A 205 -26.71 23.87 -7.30
CA GLN A 205 -26.71 24.98 -8.27
C GLN A 205 -26.54 24.49 -9.72
N LEU A 206 -25.76 23.43 -9.92
CA LEU A 206 -25.55 22.81 -11.24
C LEU A 206 -26.70 21.88 -11.67
N GLY A 207 -27.72 21.70 -10.82
CA GLY A 207 -28.91 20.91 -11.14
C GLY A 207 -28.68 19.39 -11.14
N TYR A 208 -27.66 18.91 -10.41
CA TYR A 208 -27.42 17.48 -10.28
C TYR A 208 -28.47 16.83 -9.37
N SER A 209 -29.01 15.71 -9.85
CA SER A 209 -30.03 14.90 -9.17
C SER A 209 -29.47 14.11 -7.98
N GLY A 210 -28.15 13.86 -7.95
CA GLY A 210 -27.51 12.99 -6.96
C GLY A 210 -27.53 11.50 -7.35
N ASP A 211 -28.19 11.14 -8.45
CA ASP A 211 -28.18 9.78 -8.97
C ASP A 211 -26.82 9.44 -9.60
N SER A 212 -26.35 8.21 -9.38
CA SER A 212 -25.10 7.72 -9.96
C SER A 212 -25.35 7.18 -11.37
N CYS A 213 -24.56 7.62 -12.34
CA CYS A 213 -24.64 7.12 -13.70
C CYS A 213 -24.28 5.62 -13.76
N PRO A 214 -25.11 4.76 -14.37
CA PRO A 214 -24.85 3.32 -14.43
C PRO A 214 -23.66 2.95 -15.33
N GLU A 215 -23.31 3.80 -16.29
CA GLU A 215 -22.22 3.55 -17.25
C GLU A 215 -20.85 4.00 -16.73
N CYS A 216 -20.76 5.17 -16.10
CA CYS A 216 -19.47 5.75 -15.69
C CYS A 216 -19.35 6.04 -14.18
N GLY A 217 -20.41 5.80 -13.39
CA GLY A 217 -20.41 6.00 -11.94
C GLY A 217 -20.39 7.46 -11.48
N SER A 218 -20.41 8.45 -12.39
CA SER A 218 -20.43 9.86 -12.00
C SER A 218 -21.78 10.27 -11.38
N MET A 219 -21.77 11.10 -10.35
CA MET A 219 -22.97 11.68 -9.72
C MET A 219 -23.46 12.97 -10.41
N THR A 220 -22.90 13.31 -11.57
CA THR A 220 -23.20 14.51 -12.37
C THR A 220 -24.40 14.27 -13.32
N MET A 221 -25.44 13.60 -12.83
CA MET A 221 -26.66 13.34 -13.60
C MET A 221 -27.65 14.51 -13.48
N VAL A 222 -28.07 15.07 -14.61
CA VAL A 222 -29.04 16.17 -14.69
C VAL A 222 -30.34 15.69 -15.32
N ARG A 223 -31.46 16.19 -14.81
CA ARG A 223 -32.79 15.86 -15.32
C ARG A 223 -33.05 16.54 -16.67
N ASN A 224 -33.35 15.75 -17.68
CA ASN A 224 -33.75 16.20 -19.01
C ASN A 224 -35.12 15.58 -19.35
N GLY A 225 -36.18 16.32 -19.00
CA GLY A 225 -37.56 15.84 -19.10
C GLY A 225 -37.88 14.74 -18.09
N THR A 226 -38.34 13.59 -18.59
CA THR A 226 -38.63 12.40 -17.78
C THR A 226 -37.40 11.54 -17.50
N CYS A 227 -36.27 11.78 -18.20
CA CYS A 227 -35.05 10.99 -18.07
C CYS A 227 -33.88 11.79 -17.49
N LEU A 228 -32.82 11.08 -17.12
CA LEU A 228 -31.58 11.65 -16.60
C LEU A 228 -30.50 11.55 -17.69
N LYS A 229 -29.69 12.60 -17.81
CA LYS A 229 -28.52 12.64 -18.70
C LYS A 229 -27.26 12.85 -17.88
N CYS A 230 -26.25 12.03 -18.10
CA CYS A 230 -24.95 12.20 -17.51
C CYS A 230 -24.18 13.30 -18.24
N ILE A 231 -23.66 14.29 -17.52
CA ILE A 231 -22.82 15.34 -18.13
C ILE A 231 -21.39 14.83 -18.40
N THR A 232 -20.92 13.84 -17.62
CA THR A 232 -19.55 13.31 -17.75
C THR A 232 -19.37 12.35 -18.93
N CYS A 233 -20.31 11.44 -19.19
CA CYS A 233 -20.21 10.46 -20.28
C CYS A 233 -21.30 10.56 -21.36
N GLY A 234 -22.30 11.42 -21.17
CA GLY A 234 -23.36 11.64 -22.15
C GLY A 234 -24.47 10.58 -22.21
N SER A 235 -24.41 9.53 -21.41
CA SER A 235 -25.45 8.49 -21.36
C SER A 235 -26.78 9.02 -20.80
N THR A 236 -27.89 8.43 -21.25
CA THR A 236 -29.24 8.77 -20.79
C THR A 236 -29.95 7.56 -20.20
N THR A 237 -30.77 7.74 -19.17
CA THR A 237 -31.51 6.65 -18.50
C THR A 237 -32.76 6.18 -19.25
N GLY A 238 -32.81 6.37 -20.58
CA GLY A 238 -33.83 5.71 -21.42
C GLY A 238 -35.01 6.58 -21.87
N CYS A 239 -34.75 7.78 -22.41
CA CYS A 239 -35.71 8.46 -23.27
C CYS A 239 -35.04 8.63 -24.62
N SER A 240 -35.65 8.04 -25.65
CA SER A 240 -35.31 8.24 -27.07
C SER A 240 -35.79 9.62 -27.51
#